data_AF-A0A8H6BAE3-F1
#
_entry.id   AF-A0A8H6BAE3-F1
#
_cell.length_a   1.000
_cell.length_b   1.000
_cell.length_c   1.000
_cell.angle_alpha   90.00
_cell.angle_beta   90.00
_cell.angle_gamma   90.00
#
_symmetry.space_group_name_H-M   'P 1'
#
loop_
_entity.id
_entity.type
_entity.pdbx_description
1 polymer ?
#
loop_
_entity_poly.entity_id
_entity_poly.type
_entity_poly.pdbx_seq_one_letter_code
_entity_poly.pdbx_strand_id
1 'polypeptide(L)'
;MAFDTIREKSGFSFAHDDLIADRVRKRKNIHFFEVRELPKGVKPHPDPISVAGGMPSHGFFPIESIDVNLDSEPFSFDGKDSFNIPDISKDEDIIDLQNALQYADTTGFPALKRATKEFVSRVVKPKMDEWSTIITLGGADGISKVMDVLVNPGDSVLFEEFTFTPILNYCMERGGNPVPIKLSEVMENNTLGKMEYADELEQMLSHWKERYPKLPLPKCLYTIPNGHNPLGVAQTFQQKKKIYALAEKYNFFIIEDEPYAYLNFSPVGEKPNFKLTNDEFINKLYPSYTTLDKSGRVCRLETFSKIFAPGTRLGYATGHPQFLEYMKTSANLYTRAPSGLSQAIVNDTIAHLGGTEGWIHWITLVRNHYLERKNALVKAIKDSDAGKKGYLLPLDPSCGMFVSCKINFDKSKEPQFSELMQEFLLNCQIAGVLPVLGINMAVDKAFSASRGNFIRIAISYPDKISVLEEAAKRLSSAAIRTFEDL
;
A
#
# COMPACT_ATOMS: atom_id res chain seq x y z
N MET A 1 18.45 22.68 12.43
CA MET A 1 19.59 21.75 12.42
C MET A 1 19.81 21.29 10.99
N ALA A 2 20.93 21.70 10.38
CA ALA A 2 21.31 21.34 9.02
C ALA A 2 21.71 19.85 8.96
N PHE A 3 21.58 19.23 7.79
CA PHE A 3 21.75 17.78 7.54
C PHE A 3 23.00 17.14 8.17
N ASP A 4 24.09 17.89 8.33
CA ASP A 4 25.34 17.38 8.91
C ASP A 4 25.17 16.95 10.38
N THR A 5 24.26 17.58 11.14
CA THR A 5 23.96 17.18 12.53
C THR A 5 23.11 15.92 12.67
N ILE A 6 22.46 15.44 11.61
CA ILE A 6 21.62 14.22 11.68
C ILE A 6 22.50 12.97 11.53
N ARG A 7 23.52 13.03 10.68
CA ARG A 7 24.51 11.96 10.53
C ARG A 7 25.27 11.67 11.83
N GLU A 8 25.53 12.71 12.63
CA GLU A 8 26.28 12.58 13.89
C GLU A 8 25.39 12.33 15.12
N LYS A 9 24.10 12.73 15.12
CA LYS A 9 23.23 12.59 16.30
C LYS A 9 22.44 11.29 16.38
N SER A 10 22.24 10.56 15.29
CA SER A 10 21.45 9.32 15.33
C SER A 10 22.23 8.13 15.90
N GLY A 11 23.56 8.11 15.80
CA GLY A 11 24.39 6.97 16.22
C GLY A 11 24.18 5.69 15.39
N PHE A 12 23.29 5.71 14.40
CA PHE A 12 22.93 4.55 13.59
C PHE A 12 23.63 4.60 12.23
N SER A 13 24.27 3.50 11.81
CA SER A 13 24.87 3.37 10.48
C SER A 13 23.91 2.70 9.51
N PHE A 14 23.39 3.42 8.52
CA PHE A 14 22.61 2.83 7.43
C PHE A 14 23.51 2.19 6.39
N ALA A 15 23.46 0.86 6.29
CA ALA A 15 24.32 0.07 5.41
C ALA A 15 24.09 0.33 3.91
N HIS A 16 22.95 0.92 3.53
CA HIS A 16 22.56 1.15 2.14
C HIS A 16 22.59 2.63 1.75
N ASP A 17 23.47 3.40 2.39
CA ASP A 17 23.67 4.83 2.09
C ASP A 17 24.05 5.05 0.61
N ASP A 18 24.63 4.04 -0.05
CA ASP A 18 24.96 3.99 -1.49
C ASP A 18 23.73 3.98 -2.41
N LEU A 19 22.58 3.51 -1.93
CA LEU A 19 21.31 3.50 -2.67
C LEU A 19 20.57 4.83 -2.63
N ILE A 20 20.97 5.76 -1.76
CA ILE A 20 20.32 7.08 -1.65
C ILE A 20 20.66 7.95 -2.86
N ALA A 21 19.65 8.60 -3.45
CA ALA A 21 19.81 9.46 -4.61
C ALA A 21 20.71 10.66 -4.30
N ASP A 22 21.51 11.10 -5.29
CA ASP A 22 22.48 12.18 -5.10
C ASP A 22 21.80 13.50 -4.74
N ARG A 23 20.59 13.73 -5.28
CA ARG A 23 19.78 14.89 -4.92
C ARG A 23 19.45 14.92 -3.43
N VAL A 24 19.19 13.77 -2.81
CA VAL A 24 18.82 13.67 -1.38
C VAL A 24 20.04 13.89 -0.51
N ARG A 25 21.18 13.31 -0.87
CA ARG A 25 22.46 13.54 -0.17
C ARG A 25 22.88 15.01 -0.17
N LYS A 26 22.50 15.76 -1.22
CA LYS A 26 22.79 17.20 -1.36
C LYS A 26 21.74 18.11 -0.74
N ARG A 27 20.63 17.57 -0.21
CA ARG A 27 19.58 18.39 0.42
C ARG A 27 20.15 19.12 1.63
N LYS A 28 19.75 20.38 1.78
CA LYS A 28 19.99 21.18 2.97
C LYS A 28 18.65 21.57 3.55
N ASN A 29 18.46 21.29 4.83
CA ASN A 29 17.26 21.70 5.56
C ASN A 29 17.53 23.12 6.07
N ILE A 30 16.95 24.09 5.37
CA ILE A 30 17.06 25.50 5.75
C ILE A 30 15.89 25.80 6.68
N HIS A 31 16.20 26.19 7.90
CA HIS A 31 15.21 26.52 8.91
C HIS A 31 15.55 27.87 9.53
N PHE A 32 14.55 28.72 9.74
CA PHE A 32 14.75 30.09 10.22
C PHE A 32 14.98 30.18 11.73
N PHE A 33 14.69 29.11 12.48
CA PHE A 33 15.11 29.02 13.87
C PHE A 33 16.55 28.49 13.94
N GLU A 34 17.50 29.40 14.15
CA GLU A 34 18.87 29.07 14.57
C GLU A 34 18.91 28.91 16.09
N VAL A 35 19.30 27.72 16.56
CA VAL A 35 19.57 27.49 17.99
C VAL A 35 21.05 27.73 18.22
N ARG A 36 21.41 28.84 18.88
CA ARG A 36 22.77 29.04 19.40
C ARG A 36 22.84 28.44 20.80
N GLU A 37 23.93 27.73 21.09
CA GLU A 37 24.17 27.26 22.45
C GLU A 37 24.28 28.46 23.40
N LEU A 38 23.63 28.34 24.56
CA LEU A 38 23.76 29.35 25.60
C LEU A 38 25.20 29.36 26.11
N PRO A 39 25.79 30.55 26.39
CA PRO A 39 27.11 30.63 26.98
C PRO A 39 27.19 29.81 28.27
N LYS A 40 28.34 29.18 28.51
CA LYS A 40 28.56 28.33 29.70
C LYS A 40 28.20 29.09 30.99
N GLY A 41 27.32 28.51 31.80
CA GLY A 41 26.84 29.11 33.06
C GLY A 41 25.56 29.93 32.95
N VAL A 42 25.09 30.23 31.74
CA VAL A 42 23.79 30.87 31.50
C VAL A 42 22.70 29.81 31.55
N LYS A 43 21.70 30.00 32.43
CA LYS A 43 20.51 29.16 32.48
C LYS A 43 19.37 29.86 31.73
N PRO A 44 18.59 29.14 30.90
CA PRO A 44 17.39 29.70 30.32
C PRO A 44 16.37 30.07 31.41
N HIS A 45 15.49 31.04 31.13
CA HIS A 45 14.37 31.34 32.01
C HIS A 45 13.47 30.09 32.17
N PRO A 46 12.97 29.76 33.37
CA PRO A 46 12.20 28.54 33.61
C PRO A 46 10.83 28.52 32.92
N ASP A 47 10.29 29.71 32.59
CA ASP A 47 9.01 29.90 31.91
C ASP A 47 9.17 30.92 30.77
N PRO A 48 9.73 30.53 29.62
CA PRO A 48 10.01 31.46 28.53
C PRO A 48 8.73 31.80 27.75
N ILE A 49 8.51 33.09 27.48
CA ILE A 49 7.43 33.53 26.60
C ILE A 49 7.89 33.39 25.14
N SER A 50 7.16 32.61 24.35
CA SER A 50 7.46 32.44 22.92
C SER A 50 6.79 33.54 22.09
N VAL A 51 7.60 34.38 21.44
CA VAL A 51 7.19 35.34 20.41
C VAL A 51 7.87 35.05 19.07
N ALA A 52 8.35 33.82 18.89
CA ALA A 52 9.23 33.47 17.77
C ALA A 52 8.47 32.89 16.57
N GLY A 53 7.56 31.94 16.79
CA GLY A 53 6.82 31.27 15.73
C GLY A 53 5.54 32.02 15.35
N GLY A 54 5.24 32.09 14.05
CA GLY A 54 3.96 32.58 13.53
C GLY A 54 2.83 31.55 13.70
N MET A 55 2.61 31.06 14.92
CA MET A 55 1.56 30.09 15.25
C MET A 55 0.36 30.85 15.84
N PRO A 56 -0.82 30.83 15.20
CA PRO A 56 -2.00 31.46 15.77
C PRO A 56 -2.37 30.81 17.11
N SER A 57 -2.81 31.63 18.08
CA SER A 57 -3.40 31.11 19.31
C SER A 57 -4.65 30.27 19.01
N HIS A 58 -4.86 29.20 19.77
CA HIS A 58 -5.99 28.28 19.57
C HIS A 58 -7.36 28.97 19.68
N GLY A 59 -7.46 30.06 20.45
CA GLY A 59 -8.68 30.86 20.53
C GLY A 59 -9.10 31.57 19.23
N PHE A 60 -8.26 31.55 18.18
CA PHE A 60 -8.63 32.02 16.84
C PHE A 60 -9.22 30.92 15.95
N PHE A 61 -9.17 29.65 16.36
CA PHE A 61 -9.70 28.55 15.57
C PHE A 61 -11.24 28.48 15.73
N PRO A 62 -12.00 28.36 14.63
CA PRO A 62 -13.46 28.46 14.67
C PRO A 62 -14.17 27.16 15.05
N ILE A 63 -13.43 26.13 15.47
CA ILE A 63 -13.96 24.80 15.79
C ILE A 63 -13.86 24.62 17.29
N GLU A 64 -15.01 24.52 17.95
CA GLU A 64 -15.13 24.33 19.40
C GLU A 64 -15.07 22.86 19.82
N SER A 65 -15.67 21.97 19.01
CA SER A 65 -15.71 20.54 19.28
C SER A 65 -15.85 19.73 17.98
N ILE A 66 -15.49 18.45 18.05
CA ILE A 66 -15.73 17.47 16.99
C ILE A 66 -16.26 16.19 17.65
N ASP A 67 -17.47 15.80 17.29
CA ASP A 67 -18.07 14.52 17.69
C ASP A 67 -17.99 13.53 16.53
N VAL A 68 -17.44 12.35 16.81
CA VAL A 68 -17.28 11.26 15.84
C VAL A 68 -18.24 10.13 16.21
N ASN A 69 -19.20 9.85 15.34
CA ASN A 69 -20.14 8.74 15.49
C ASN A 69 -19.63 7.54 14.71
N LEU A 70 -19.61 6.38 15.37
CA LEU A 70 -19.05 5.14 14.85
C LEU A 70 -20.16 4.09 14.66
N ASP A 71 -19.97 3.27 13.63
CA ASP A 71 -20.75 2.07 13.42
C ASP A 71 -20.15 0.92 14.23
N SER A 72 -21.01 0.10 14.83
CA SER A 72 -20.58 -1.09 15.59
C SER A 72 -19.92 -2.17 14.73
N GLU A 73 -20.28 -2.27 13.44
CA GLU A 73 -19.69 -3.16 12.45
C GLU A 73 -19.88 -2.59 11.03
N PRO A 74 -19.08 -3.02 10.03
CA PRO A 74 -19.26 -2.54 8.66
C PRO A 74 -20.69 -2.80 8.14
N PHE A 75 -21.30 -1.77 7.54
CA PHE A 75 -22.68 -1.76 7.02
C PHE A 75 -23.80 -1.77 8.08
N SER A 76 -23.52 -1.58 9.37
CA SER A 76 -24.58 -1.48 10.38
C SER A 76 -25.32 -0.13 10.36
N PHE A 77 -24.63 0.96 10.02
CA PHE A 77 -25.16 2.33 9.97
C PHE A 77 -25.96 2.71 11.24
N ASP A 78 -25.52 2.24 12.40
CA ASP A 78 -26.29 2.33 13.64
C ASP A 78 -25.95 3.56 14.47
N GLY A 79 -24.75 4.14 14.29
CA GLY A 79 -24.28 5.32 15.01
C GLY A 79 -24.43 5.21 16.52
N LYS A 80 -24.35 3.98 17.06
CA LYS A 80 -24.64 3.72 18.48
C LYS A 80 -23.47 4.05 19.40
N ASP A 81 -22.27 4.12 18.83
CA ASP A 81 -21.05 4.46 19.54
C ASP A 81 -20.54 5.81 19.07
N SER A 82 -19.93 6.57 19.96
CA SER A 82 -19.39 7.89 19.64
C SER A 82 -18.34 8.33 20.64
N PHE A 83 -17.47 9.23 20.21
CA PHE A 83 -16.55 9.93 21.09
C PHE A 83 -16.42 11.39 20.66
N ASN A 84 -16.03 12.23 21.62
CA ASN A 84 -15.71 13.63 21.40
C ASN A 84 -14.19 13.80 21.40
N ILE A 85 -13.64 14.57 20.46
CA ILE A 85 -12.24 14.99 20.51
C ILE A 85 -12.13 16.14 21.53
N PRO A 86 -11.42 15.95 22.66
CA PRO A 86 -11.37 16.96 23.72
C PRO A 86 -10.57 18.19 23.29
N ASP A 87 -10.87 19.36 23.85
CA ASP A 87 -10.11 20.60 23.60
C ASP A 87 -8.63 20.46 24.03
N ILE A 88 -8.40 19.93 25.23
CA ILE A 88 -7.07 19.60 25.77
C ILE A 88 -7.13 18.21 26.40
N SER A 89 -6.16 17.36 26.09
CA SER A 89 -6.00 16.04 26.71
C SER A 89 -4.71 15.94 27.53
N LYS A 90 -4.78 15.22 28.66
CA LYS A 90 -3.59 14.74 29.39
C LYS A 90 -3.24 13.30 29.05
N ASP A 91 -4.14 12.60 28.37
CA ASP A 91 -3.87 11.28 27.83
C ASP A 91 -2.98 11.44 26.61
N GLU A 92 -1.77 10.89 26.68
CA GLU A 92 -0.80 11.01 25.61
C GLU A 92 -1.29 10.33 24.33
N ASP A 93 -2.15 9.32 24.44
CA ASP A 93 -2.66 8.53 23.31
C ASP A 93 -3.85 9.18 22.59
N ILE A 94 -4.27 10.37 23.04
CA ILE A 94 -5.32 11.17 22.40
C ILE A 94 -4.71 12.42 21.75
N ILE A 95 -5.14 12.74 20.53
CA ILE A 95 -4.76 13.99 19.86
C ILE A 95 -5.87 15.00 20.08
N ASP A 96 -5.69 15.88 21.06
CA ASP A 96 -6.66 16.93 21.36
C ASP A 96 -6.83 17.95 20.23
N LEU A 97 -7.94 18.70 20.30
CA LEU A 97 -8.37 19.63 19.26
C LEU A 97 -7.38 20.78 19.06
N GLN A 98 -6.80 21.31 20.15
CA GLN A 98 -5.81 22.39 20.06
C GLN A 98 -4.57 21.95 19.29
N ASN A 99 -4.07 20.74 19.54
CA ASN A 99 -2.96 20.17 18.80
C ASN A 99 -3.37 19.83 17.36
N ALA A 100 -4.53 19.19 17.15
CA ALA A 100 -5.00 18.77 15.83
C ALA A 100 -5.20 19.93 14.84
N LEU A 101 -5.56 21.11 15.34
CA LEU A 101 -5.76 22.33 14.54
C LEU A 101 -4.48 23.17 14.38
N GLN A 102 -3.43 22.87 15.14
CA GLN A 102 -2.16 23.61 15.11
C GLN A 102 -1.14 22.97 14.15
N TYR A 103 -0.07 23.71 13.85
CA TYR A 103 1.11 23.16 13.18
C TYR A 103 1.69 21.95 13.93
N ALA A 104 2.03 20.91 13.16
CA ALA A 104 2.58 19.66 13.68
C ALA A 104 3.95 19.32 13.05
N ASP A 105 4.69 18.41 13.70
CA ASP A 105 5.90 17.81 13.12
C ASP A 105 5.54 17.03 11.85
N THR A 106 6.40 17.12 10.85
CA THR A 106 6.16 16.48 9.54
C THR A 106 6.13 14.95 9.62
N THR A 107 6.67 14.36 10.67
CA THR A 107 6.62 12.91 10.90
C THR A 107 5.29 12.41 11.47
N GLY A 108 4.39 13.32 11.84
CA GLY A 108 3.08 13.03 12.45
C GLY A 108 3.05 13.21 13.97
N PHE A 109 1.85 13.19 14.55
CA PHE A 109 1.65 13.33 15.99
C PHE A 109 2.20 12.12 16.77
N PRO A 110 2.77 12.34 17.97
CA PRO A 110 3.29 11.26 18.81
C PRO A 110 2.31 10.13 19.09
N ALA A 111 1.04 10.44 19.39
CA ALA A 111 -0.02 9.45 19.65
C ALA A 111 -0.18 8.47 18.48
N LEU A 112 -0.40 8.99 17.27
CA LEU A 112 -0.57 8.14 16.08
C LEU A 112 0.70 7.37 15.72
N LYS A 113 1.88 7.95 15.95
CA LYS A 113 3.15 7.25 15.78
C LYS A 113 3.28 6.07 16.76
N ARG A 114 2.87 6.22 18.02
CA ARG A 114 2.83 5.10 18.98
C ARG A 114 1.79 4.05 18.58
N ALA A 115 0.57 4.45 18.25
CA ALA A 115 -0.48 3.52 17.80
C ALA A 115 -0.03 2.69 16.58
N THR A 116 0.57 3.32 15.57
CA THR A 116 1.12 2.60 14.40
C THR A 116 2.31 1.72 14.76
N LYS A 117 3.21 2.18 15.65
CA LYS A 117 4.35 1.40 16.15
C LYS A 117 3.90 0.15 16.93
N GLU A 118 2.90 0.28 17.79
CA GLU A 118 2.32 -0.84 18.54
C GLU A 118 1.64 -1.84 17.61
N PHE A 119 0.80 -1.36 16.69
CA PHE A 119 0.12 -2.21 15.71
C PHE A 119 1.12 -2.99 14.85
N VAL A 120 2.17 -2.33 14.31
CA VAL A 120 3.22 -3.00 13.53
C VAL A 120 3.99 -4.00 14.39
N SER A 121 4.27 -3.70 15.66
CA SER A 121 4.91 -4.63 16.60
C SER A 121 4.05 -5.86 16.88
N ARG A 122 2.74 -5.67 17.00
CA ARG A 122 1.77 -6.72 17.32
C ARG A 122 1.48 -7.64 16.13
N VAL A 123 1.35 -7.05 14.93
CA VAL A 123 0.83 -7.74 13.75
C VAL A 123 1.93 -8.12 12.76
N VAL A 124 2.82 -7.18 12.42
CA VAL A 124 3.82 -7.37 11.35
C VAL A 124 5.09 -8.01 11.90
N LYS A 125 5.57 -7.54 13.06
CA LYS A 125 6.80 -8.01 13.73
C LYS A 125 8.05 -7.91 12.84
N PRO A 126 8.50 -6.69 12.49
CA PRO A 126 9.75 -6.50 11.76
C PRO A 126 10.92 -7.23 12.44
N LYS A 127 11.82 -7.78 11.62
CA LYS A 127 12.95 -8.60 12.09
C LYS A 127 14.15 -7.79 12.56
N MET A 128 14.34 -6.59 12.01
CA MET A 128 15.39 -5.69 12.47
C MET A 128 15.08 -5.23 13.90
N ASP A 129 16.12 -5.06 14.72
CA ASP A 129 15.95 -4.53 16.08
C ASP A 129 15.55 -3.05 16.04
N GLU A 130 16.18 -2.30 15.13
CA GLU A 130 16.00 -0.86 14.98
C GLU A 130 15.13 -0.52 13.78
N TRP A 131 13.84 -0.30 14.03
CA TRP A 131 12.88 0.21 13.05
C TRP A 131 12.00 1.28 13.67
N SER A 132 11.36 2.10 12.83
CA SER A 132 10.39 3.10 13.28
C SER A 132 9.25 3.27 12.27
N THR A 133 8.32 4.18 12.57
CA THR A 133 7.24 4.59 11.68
C THR A 133 7.26 6.09 11.44
N ILE A 134 6.81 6.50 10.26
CA ILE A 134 6.55 7.90 9.90
C ILE A 134 5.18 8.00 9.23
N ILE A 135 4.36 8.99 9.61
CA ILE A 135 3.03 9.18 9.03
C ILE A 135 3.16 9.80 7.63
N THR A 136 2.34 9.35 6.70
CA THR A 136 2.33 9.78 5.29
C THR A 136 0.92 10.23 4.90
N LEU A 137 0.80 10.86 3.72
CA LEU A 137 -0.51 11.26 3.15
C LEU A 137 -1.21 10.07 2.45
N GLY A 138 -0.98 8.85 2.95
CA GLY A 138 -1.39 7.58 2.34
C GLY A 138 -0.26 6.87 1.58
N GLY A 139 -0.51 5.63 1.17
CA GLY A 139 0.51 4.76 0.56
C GLY A 139 1.18 5.36 -0.69
N ALA A 140 0.40 5.97 -1.60
CA ALA A 140 0.95 6.60 -2.81
C ALA A 140 1.91 7.76 -2.52
N ASP A 141 1.64 8.53 -1.47
CA ASP A 141 2.52 9.60 -1.00
C ASP A 141 3.81 9.02 -0.40
N GLY A 142 3.69 7.98 0.43
CA GLY A 142 4.84 7.23 0.95
C GLY A 142 5.73 6.69 -0.17
N ILE A 143 5.15 6.04 -1.18
CA ILE A 143 5.89 5.50 -2.34
C ILE A 143 6.58 6.61 -3.13
N SER A 144 5.89 7.73 -3.37
CA SER A 144 6.49 8.90 -4.05
C SER A 144 7.73 9.42 -3.31
N LYS A 145 7.66 9.52 -1.98
CA LYS A 145 8.79 9.89 -1.12
C LYS A 145 9.93 8.88 -1.19
N VAL A 146 9.63 7.58 -1.20
CA VAL A 146 10.65 6.52 -1.33
C VAL A 146 11.34 6.59 -2.70
N MET A 147 10.59 6.78 -3.79
CA MET A 147 11.15 6.96 -5.13
C MET A 147 12.01 8.24 -5.21
N ASP A 148 11.55 9.33 -4.59
CA ASP A 148 12.32 10.56 -4.46
C ASP A 148 13.61 10.37 -3.64
N VAL A 149 13.62 9.48 -2.65
CA VAL A 149 14.82 9.16 -1.86
C VAL A 149 15.82 8.30 -2.64
N LEU A 150 15.37 7.42 -3.52
CA LEU A 150 16.22 6.37 -4.13
C LEU A 150 16.65 6.64 -5.59
N VAL A 151 15.75 7.12 -6.44
CA VAL A 151 15.87 6.96 -7.91
C VAL A 151 16.55 8.14 -8.58
N ASN A 152 17.79 8.05 -9.05
CA ASN A 152 18.40 9.09 -9.89
C ASN A 152 17.94 8.97 -11.36
N PRO A 153 18.08 10.05 -12.17
CA PRO A 153 17.92 9.95 -13.61
C PRO A 153 18.81 8.84 -14.21
N GLY A 154 18.21 7.96 -15.01
CA GLY A 154 18.88 6.81 -15.62
C GLY A 154 18.83 5.51 -14.79
N ASP A 155 18.48 5.57 -13.49
CA ASP A 155 18.37 4.37 -12.66
C ASP A 155 17.24 3.45 -13.16
N SER A 156 17.42 2.14 -13.00
CA SER A 156 16.38 1.15 -13.29
C SER A 156 15.56 0.84 -12.03
N VAL A 157 14.25 0.78 -12.19
CA VAL A 157 13.31 0.40 -11.11
C VAL A 157 12.48 -0.77 -11.59
N LEU A 158 12.51 -1.86 -10.84
CA LEU A 158 11.77 -3.07 -11.17
C LEU A 158 10.31 -2.96 -10.73
N PHE A 159 9.42 -3.45 -11.57
CA PHE A 159 7.99 -3.56 -11.31
C PHE A 159 7.49 -4.92 -11.75
N GLU A 160 6.51 -5.47 -11.03
CA GLU A 160 5.71 -6.60 -11.51
C GLU A 160 5.03 -6.20 -12.84
N GLU A 161 5.06 -7.04 -13.87
CA GLU A 161 4.71 -6.61 -15.25
C GLU A 161 3.31 -6.00 -15.37
N PHE A 162 2.38 -6.47 -14.53
CA PHE A 162 1.10 -5.83 -14.26
C PHE A 162 1.15 -5.25 -12.86
N THR A 163 0.78 -3.99 -12.68
CA THR A 163 0.94 -3.30 -11.41
C THR A 163 -0.06 -2.15 -11.21
N PHE A 164 0.05 -1.44 -10.09
CA PHE A 164 -0.65 -0.18 -9.88
C PHE A 164 0.04 0.95 -10.67
N THR A 165 -0.31 1.06 -11.95
CA THR A 165 0.35 1.93 -12.94
C THR A 165 0.49 3.41 -12.57
N PRO A 166 -0.36 4.05 -11.73
CA PRO A 166 -0.11 5.42 -11.29
C PRO A 166 1.26 5.63 -10.62
N ILE A 167 1.83 4.60 -9.98
CA ILE A 167 3.16 4.66 -9.33
C ILE A 167 4.30 4.81 -10.35
N LEU A 168 4.11 4.37 -11.59
CA LEU A 168 5.11 4.52 -12.65
C LEU A 168 5.46 5.99 -12.88
N ASN A 169 4.50 6.89 -12.71
CA ASN A 169 4.71 8.33 -12.85
C ASN A 169 5.77 8.85 -11.87
N TYR A 170 5.85 8.31 -10.64
CA TYR A 170 6.86 8.71 -9.67
C TYR A 170 8.27 8.25 -10.07
N CYS A 171 8.39 7.09 -10.70
CA CYS A 171 9.66 6.63 -11.26
C CYS A 171 10.09 7.52 -12.43
N MET A 172 9.20 7.71 -13.41
CA MET A 172 9.48 8.47 -14.63
C MET A 172 9.78 9.95 -14.35
N GLU A 173 9.06 10.58 -13.41
CA GLU A 173 9.28 11.98 -13.05
C GLU A 173 10.67 12.20 -12.42
N ARG A 174 11.22 11.20 -11.72
CA ARG A 174 12.60 11.21 -11.21
C ARG A 174 13.65 10.84 -12.25
N GLY A 175 13.23 10.61 -13.51
CA GLY A 175 14.08 10.18 -14.62
C GLY A 175 14.48 8.71 -14.56
N GLY A 176 13.81 7.91 -13.71
CA GLY A 176 14.03 6.47 -13.64
C GLY A 176 13.38 5.72 -14.81
N ASN A 177 13.88 4.52 -15.06
CA ASN A 177 13.40 3.60 -16.09
C ASN A 177 12.58 2.48 -15.42
N PRO A 178 11.25 2.44 -15.59
CA PRO A 178 10.45 1.30 -15.16
C PRO A 178 10.79 0.07 -16.01
N VAL A 179 11.14 -1.05 -15.36
CA VAL A 179 11.49 -2.29 -16.05
C VAL A 179 10.55 -3.41 -15.57
N PRO A 180 9.75 -4.02 -16.46
CA PRO A 180 8.81 -5.08 -16.08
C PRO A 180 9.54 -6.39 -15.75
N ILE A 181 9.13 -7.01 -14.65
CA ILE A 181 9.42 -8.40 -14.31
C ILE A 181 8.24 -9.23 -14.76
N LYS A 182 8.51 -10.16 -15.68
CA LYS A 182 7.51 -11.14 -16.12
C LYS A 182 6.99 -11.91 -14.92
N LEU A 183 5.68 -11.95 -14.77
CA LEU A 183 5.04 -12.82 -13.80
C LEU A 183 4.98 -14.21 -14.41
N SER A 184 5.41 -15.24 -13.66
CA SER A 184 5.14 -16.62 -14.07
C SER A 184 3.61 -16.81 -14.15
N GLU A 185 3.15 -17.84 -14.84
CA GLU A 185 1.77 -18.02 -15.32
C GLU A 185 0.67 -18.00 -14.21
N VAL A 186 0.44 -16.86 -13.54
CA VAL A 186 -0.58 -16.69 -12.48
C VAL A 186 -1.98 -16.98 -13.01
N MET A 187 -2.14 -16.91 -14.33
CA MET A 187 -3.38 -17.14 -15.09
C MET A 187 -3.40 -18.49 -15.85
N GLU A 188 -2.47 -19.44 -15.62
CA GLU A 188 -2.54 -20.79 -16.22
C GLU A 188 -2.90 -21.89 -15.20
N ASN A 189 -3.43 -23.00 -15.74
CA ASN A 189 -4.28 -23.98 -15.03
C ASN A 189 -3.66 -24.65 -13.79
N ASN A 190 -2.33 -24.68 -13.65
CA ASN A 190 -1.65 -25.42 -12.57
C ASN A 190 -1.09 -24.53 -11.44
N THR A 191 -1.17 -23.20 -11.58
CA THR A 191 -0.58 -22.19 -10.68
C THR A 191 -1.59 -21.15 -10.19
N LEU A 192 -2.89 -21.36 -10.50
CA LEU A 192 -3.99 -20.45 -10.20
C LEU A 192 -3.92 -19.96 -8.74
N GLY A 193 -3.70 -18.65 -8.55
CA GLY A 193 -3.73 -18.03 -7.23
C GLY A 193 -2.38 -17.80 -6.54
N LYS A 194 -1.24 -18.13 -7.15
CA LYS A 194 0.09 -17.85 -6.59
C LYS A 194 0.85 -16.80 -7.40
N MET A 195 1.38 -15.80 -6.71
CA MET A 195 2.27 -14.82 -7.33
C MET A 195 3.72 -15.29 -7.24
N GLU A 196 4.21 -15.92 -8.30
CA GLU A 196 5.59 -16.41 -8.37
C GLU A 196 6.33 -15.74 -9.54
N TYR A 197 7.52 -15.22 -9.25
CA TYR A 197 8.40 -14.56 -10.24
C TYR A 197 9.87 -14.49 -9.79
N ALA A 198 10.25 -15.15 -8.70
CA ALA A 198 11.60 -15.01 -8.15
C ALA A 198 12.64 -15.60 -9.10
N ASP A 199 12.29 -16.71 -9.78
CA ASP A 199 13.18 -17.37 -10.74
C ASP A 199 13.27 -16.54 -12.04
N GLU A 200 12.18 -15.93 -12.50
CA GLU A 200 12.19 -14.96 -13.62
C GLU A 200 13.04 -13.72 -13.29
N LEU A 201 12.93 -13.21 -12.06
CA LEU A 201 13.76 -12.11 -11.57
C LEU A 201 15.23 -12.50 -11.49
N GLU A 202 15.57 -13.70 -10.99
CA GLU A 202 16.95 -14.16 -10.93
C GLU A 202 17.56 -14.26 -12.34
N GLN A 203 16.85 -14.84 -13.29
CA GLN A 203 17.28 -14.92 -14.69
C GLN A 203 17.45 -13.54 -15.32
N MET A 204 16.54 -12.61 -15.03
CA MET A 204 16.63 -11.23 -15.51
C MET A 204 17.86 -10.52 -14.97
N LEU A 205 18.17 -10.68 -13.69
CA LEU A 205 19.32 -10.06 -13.03
C LEU A 205 20.65 -10.69 -13.47
N SER A 206 20.71 -12.03 -13.64
CA SER A 206 21.94 -12.71 -14.08
C SER A 206 22.33 -12.36 -15.52
N HIS A 207 21.34 -12.09 -16.38
CA HIS A 207 21.53 -11.69 -17.78
C HIS A 207 21.31 -10.19 -18.01
N TRP A 208 21.41 -9.37 -16.97
CA TRP A 208 21.04 -7.95 -17.04
C TRP A 208 21.74 -7.18 -18.15
N LYS A 209 23.07 -7.31 -18.26
CA LYS A 209 23.88 -6.59 -19.26
C LYS A 209 23.55 -6.99 -20.70
N GLU A 210 23.12 -8.23 -20.92
CA GLU A 210 22.73 -8.73 -22.23
C GLU A 210 21.33 -8.23 -22.61
N ARG A 211 20.39 -8.28 -21.67
CA ARG A 211 18.99 -7.87 -21.88
C ARG A 211 18.82 -6.35 -21.93
N TYR A 212 19.58 -5.62 -21.11
CA TYR A 212 19.48 -4.17 -20.94
C TYR A 212 20.86 -3.50 -21.00
N PRO A 213 21.57 -3.53 -22.16
CA PRO A 213 22.96 -3.09 -22.27
C PRO A 213 23.20 -1.60 -21.96
N LYS A 214 22.13 -0.79 -21.96
CA LYS A 214 22.19 0.65 -21.69
C LYS A 214 21.71 1.04 -20.30
N LEU A 215 21.20 0.09 -19.51
CA LEU A 215 20.61 0.37 -18.20
C LEU A 215 21.53 -0.14 -17.07
N PRO A 216 21.70 0.63 -15.98
CA PRO A 216 22.40 0.14 -14.80
C PRO A 216 21.61 -1.00 -14.14
N LEU A 217 22.26 -1.77 -13.26
CA LEU A 217 21.54 -2.72 -12.42
C LEU A 217 20.44 -1.99 -11.61
N PRO A 218 19.33 -2.68 -11.28
CA PRO A 218 18.21 -2.05 -10.59
C PRO A 218 18.60 -1.36 -9.28
N LYS A 219 18.06 -0.15 -9.09
CA LYS A 219 18.17 0.60 -7.84
C LYS A 219 17.21 0.06 -6.78
N CYS A 220 15.99 -0.26 -7.20
CA CYS A 220 14.95 -0.77 -6.31
C CYS A 220 13.90 -1.62 -7.04
N LEU A 221 13.14 -2.37 -6.24
CA LEU A 221 11.96 -3.12 -6.62
C LEU A 221 10.72 -2.50 -5.97
N TYR A 222 9.72 -2.16 -6.76
CA TYR A 222 8.36 -1.93 -6.28
C TYR A 222 7.55 -3.22 -6.40
N THR A 223 6.94 -3.65 -5.29
CA THR A 223 6.13 -4.86 -5.24
C THR A 223 4.88 -4.65 -4.38
N ILE A 224 3.77 -5.25 -4.81
CA ILE A 224 2.51 -5.31 -4.05
C ILE A 224 2.32 -6.77 -3.60
N PRO A 225 2.98 -7.21 -2.52
CA PRO A 225 3.17 -8.64 -2.29
C PRO A 225 1.94 -9.34 -1.73
N ASN A 226 1.00 -8.62 -1.10
CA ASN A 226 -0.23 -9.20 -0.57
C ASN A 226 -1.45 -8.46 -1.14
N GLY A 227 -2.29 -9.20 -1.86
CA GLY A 227 -3.46 -8.62 -2.53
C GLY A 227 -3.07 -7.83 -3.77
N HIS A 228 -2.11 -8.38 -4.53
CA HIS A 228 -1.49 -7.75 -5.68
C HIS A 228 -2.50 -7.03 -6.58
N ASN A 229 -2.25 -5.78 -6.93
CA ASN A 229 -3.07 -5.06 -7.89
C ASN A 229 -2.44 -5.21 -9.28
N PRO A 230 -3.03 -6.00 -10.21
CA PRO A 230 -4.47 -6.33 -10.29
C PRO A 230 -4.92 -7.74 -9.88
N LEU A 231 -4.00 -8.64 -9.57
CA LEU A 231 -4.27 -10.08 -9.54
C LEU A 231 -5.08 -10.58 -8.32
N GLY A 232 -5.07 -9.87 -7.20
CA GLY A 232 -5.75 -10.26 -5.96
C GLY A 232 -5.08 -11.43 -5.21
N VAL A 233 -3.84 -11.75 -5.57
CA VAL A 233 -3.08 -12.86 -4.97
C VAL A 233 -1.97 -12.35 -4.06
N ALA A 234 -1.42 -13.24 -3.25
CA ALA A 234 -0.30 -12.95 -2.37
C ALA A 234 0.93 -13.81 -2.74
N GLN A 235 2.11 -13.26 -2.47
CA GLN A 235 3.37 -13.97 -2.56
C GLN A 235 3.52 -14.92 -1.37
N THR A 236 4.04 -16.12 -1.62
CA THR A 236 4.39 -17.06 -0.56
C THR A 236 5.61 -16.57 0.23
N PHE A 237 5.77 -17.04 1.46
CA PHE A 237 6.97 -16.73 2.24
C PHE A 237 8.28 -17.17 1.54
N GLN A 238 8.26 -18.30 0.82
CA GLN A 238 9.42 -18.78 0.07
C GLN A 238 9.78 -17.86 -1.10
N GLN A 239 8.77 -17.36 -1.83
CA GLN A 239 8.94 -16.36 -2.87
C GLN A 239 9.59 -15.08 -2.30
N LYS A 240 9.06 -14.54 -1.19
CA LYS A 240 9.64 -13.37 -0.51
C LYS A 240 11.08 -13.60 -0.06
N LYS A 241 11.39 -14.79 0.48
CA LYS A 241 12.75 -15.18 0.88
C LYS A 241 13.72 -15.20 -0.29
N LYS A 242 13.32 -15.77 -1.44
CA LYS A 242 14.15 -15.76 -2.67
C LYS A 242 14.38 -14.33 -3.17
N ILE A 243 13.33 -13.51 -3.27
CA ILE A 243 13.45 -12.11 -3.72
C ILE A 243 14.34 -11.30 -2.77
N TYR A 244 14.17 -11.46 -1.46
CA TYR A 244 15.01 -10.76 -0.48
C TYR A 244 16.48 -11.16 -0.61
N ALA A 245 16.79 -12.45 -0.83
CA ALA A 245 18.16 -12.90 -1.09
C ALA A 245 18.73 -12.31 -2.40
N LEU A 246 17.91 -12.13 -3.45
CA LEU A 246 18.31 -11.44 -4.67
C LEU A 246 18.56 -9.94 -4.42
N ALA A 247 17.75 -9.30 -3.56
CA ALA A 247 17.95 -7.91 -3.15
C ALA A 247 19.29 -7.71 -2.44
N GLU A 248 19.70 -8.67 -1.60
CA GLU A 248 21.03 -8.69 -0.99
C GLU A 248 22.14 -8.94 -2.01
N LYS A 249 21.99 -9.94 -2.88
CA LYS A 249 22.99 -10.34 -3.89
C LYS A 249 23.28 -9.25 -4.92
N TYR A 250 22.24 -8.59 -5.43
CA TYR A 250 22.33 -7.56 -6.46
C TYR A 250 22.24 -6.14 -5.93
N ASN A 251 22.17 -5.99 -4.60
CA ASN A 251 22.12 -4.73 -3.86
C ASN A 251 21.05 -3.75 -4.39
N PHE A 252 19.78 -4.12 -4.29
CA PHE A 252 18.66 -3.22 -4.55
C PHE A 252 17.77 -3.06 -3.31
N PHE A 253 17.03 -1.95 -3.26
CA PHE A 253 16.07 -1.65 -2.19
C PHE A 253 14.68 -2.23 -2.50
N ILE A 254 13.89 -2.60 -1.50
CA ILE A 254 12.51 -3.09 -1.68
C ILE A 254 11.52 -2.04 -1.17
N ILE A 255 10.67 -1.57 -2.08
CA ILE A 255 9.51 -0.73 -1.81
C ILE A 255 8.30 -1.66 -1.72
N GLU A 256 7.91 -2.00 -0.51
CA GLU A 256 6.81 -2.92 -0.23
C GLU A 256 5.50 -2.11 -0.05
N ASP A 257 4.58 -2.19 -1.01
CA ASP A 257 3.27 -1.52 -0.95
C ASP A 257 2.18 -2.47 -0.44
N GLU A 258 1.63 -2.18 0.74
CA GLU A 258 0.77 -3.10 1.51
C GLU A 258 -0.59 -2.50 1.88
N PRO A 259 -1.36 -2.00 0.90
CA PRO A 259 -2.64 -1.36 1.18
C PRO A 259 -3.75 -2.36 1.54
N TYR A 260 -3.52 -3.66 1.32
CA TYR A 260 -4.51 -4.71 1.53
C TYR A 260 -4.03 -5.90 2.38
N ALA A 261 -2.85 -5.80 3.00
CA ALA A 261 -2.18 -6.91 3.70
C ALA A 261 -3.10 -7.70 4.65
N TYR A 262 -4.05 -6.99 5.26
CA TYR A 262 -4.95 -7.49 6.29
C TYR A 262 -6.27 -8.05 5.76
N LEU A 263 -6.52 -7.94 4.45
CA LEU A 263 -7.69 -8.50 3.77
C LEU A 263 -7.33 -9.89 3.19
N ASN A 264 -6.76 -10.78 3.99
CA ASN A 264 -6.33 -12.12 3.55
C ASN A 264 -7.52 -13.10 3.50
N PHE A 265 -7.58 -13.98 2.50
CA PHE A 265 -8.70 -14.90 2.30
C PHE A 265 -8.25 -16.35 2.36
N SER A 266 -9.14 -17.17 2.90
CA SER A 266 -9.13 -18.61 2.67
C SER A 266 -9.62 -18.92 1.24
N PRO A 267 -9.41 -20.15 0.72
CA PRO A 267 -9.96 -20.57 -0.56
C PRO A 267 -11.48 -20.37 -0.67
N VAL A 268 -11.98 -20.20 -1.90
CA VAL A 268 -13.42 -20.03 -2.18
C VAL A 268 -14.24 -21.16 -1.56
N GLY A 269 -15.31 -20.78 -0.86
CA GLY A 269 -16.25 -21.71 -0.23
C GLY A 269 -16.15 -21.75 1.29
N GLU A 270 -15.04 -21.30 1.88
CA GLU A 270 -14.98 -21.11 3.34
C GLU A 270 -15.85 -19.93 3.76
N LYS A 271 -16.69 -20.12 4.77
CA LYS A 271 -17.56 -19.08 5.32
C LYS A 271 -16.76 -18.10 6.18
N PRO A 272 -17.13 -16.81 6.24
CA PRO A 272 -16.52 -15.88 7.20
C PRO A 272 -16.74 -16.36 8.64
N ASN A 273 -15.75 -16.13 9.49
CA ASN A 273 -15.86 -16.34 10.92
C ASN A 273 -15.74 -14.99 11.63
N PHE A 274 -16.88 -14.39 11.96
CA PHE A 274 -16.97 -13.12 12.69
C PHE A 274 -16.56 -13.23 14.18
N LYS A 275 -16.27 -14.44 14.66
CA LYS A 275 -15.78 -14.70 16.03
C LYS A 275 -14.30 -15.09 16.06
N LEU A 276 -13.57 -14.84 14.97
CA LEU A 276 -12.14 -15.11 14.90
C LEU A 276 -11.41 -14.26 15.95
N THR A 277 -10.57 -14.90 16.76
CA THR A 277 -9.75 -14.17 17.73
C THR A 277 -8.64 -13.38 17.01
N ASN A 278 -8.13 -12.33 17.66
CA ASN A 278 -7.05 -11.52 17.10
C ASN A 278 -5.80 -12.36 16.78
N ASP A 279 -5.44 -13.33 17.63
CA ASP A 279 -4.29 -14.20 17.37
C ASP A 279 -4.52 -15.15 16.20
N GLU A 280 -5.71 -15.75 16.08
CA GLU A 280 -6.03 -16.59 14.92
C GLU A 280 -6.04 -15.78 13.62
N PHE A 281 -6.52 -14.53 13.66
CA PHE A 281 -6.47 -13.62 12.52
C PHE A 281 -5.03 -13.32 12.12
N ILE A 282 -4.19 -12.88 13.06
CA ILE A 282 -2.79 -12.52 12.82
C ILE A 282 -2.00 -13.73 12.28
N ASN A 283 -2.22 -14.92 12.85
CA ASN A 283 -1.51 -16.14 12.43
C ASN A 283 -1.87 -16.59 11.00
N LYS A 284 -2.95 -16.07 10.41
CA LYS A 284 -3.35 -16.35 9.02
C LYS A 284 -2.80 -15.34 8.01
N LEU A 285 -2.15 -14.26 8.45
CA LEU A 285 -1.64 -13.21 7.57
C LEU A 285 -0.42 -13.67 6.77
N TYR A 286 -0.26 -13.12 5.56
CA TYR A 286 0.95 -13.32 4.77
C TYR A 286 2.09 -12.44 5.32
N PRO A 287 3.28 -12.99 5.64
CA PRO A 287 4.36 -12.22 6.27
C PRO A 287 4.88 -11.10 5.37
N SER A 288 5.24 -9.94 5.94
CA SER A 288 5.91 -8.83 5.24
C SER A 288 7.38 -9.14 4.91
N TYR A 289 7.94 -8.47 3.91
CA TYR A 289 9.40 -8.40 3.68
C TYR A 289 10.17 -7.86 4.89
N THR A 290 9.58 -7.00 5.73
CA THR A 290 10.23 -6.52 6.97
C THR A 290 10.44 -7.63 7.99
N THR A 291 9.73 -8.77 7.88
CA THR A 291 9.98 -9.98 8.70
C THR A 291 11.20 -10.79 8.23
N LEU A 292 11.74 -10.45 7.06
CA LEU A 292 12.98 -11.00 6.51
C LEU A 292 14.14 -10.02 6.65
N ASP A 293 13.84 -8.71 6.61
CA ASP A 293 14.83 -7.64 6.57
C ASP A 293 15.62 -7.50 7.87
N LYS A 294 16.90 -7.84 7.77
CA LYS A 294 17.89 -7.63 8.84
C LYS A 294 18.75 -6.40 8.58
N SER A 295 18.75 -5.88 7.36
CA SER A 295 19.73 -4.92 6.88
C SER A 295 19.15 -3.51 6.72
N GLY A 296 17.83 -3.36 6.80
CA GLY A 296 17.13 -2.09 6.63
C GLY A 296 16.89 -1.72 5.16
N ARG A 297 16.93 -2.69 4.22
CA ARG A 297 16.71 -2.44 2.78
C ARG A 297 15.25 -2.51 2.33
N VAL A 298 14.32 -2.65 3.28
CA VAL A 298 12.88 -2.68 3.01
C VAL A 298 12.23 -1.44 3.63
N CYS A 299 11.45 -0.73 2.83
CA CYS A 299 10.46 0.22 3.34
C CYS A 299 9.08 -0.32 3.02
N ARG A 300 8.30 -0.56 4.07
CA ARG A 300 6.91 -1.02 4.00
C ARG A 300 5.98 0.19 4.06
N LEU A 301 5.05 0.28 3.12
CA LEU A 301 4.12 1.40 2.97
C LEU A 301 2.70 0.91 3.24
N GLU A 302 2.04 1.52 4.20
CA GLU A 302 0.69 1.20 4.63
C GLU A 302 -0.24 2.40 4.50
N THR A 303 -1.54 2.14 4.47
CA THR A 303 -2.55 3.18 4.30
C THR A 303 -3.83 2.86 5.08
N PHE A 304 -4.41 3.89 5.68
CA PHE A 304 -5.74 3.80 6.27
C PHE A 304 -6.85 3.81 5.20
N SER A 305 -6.50 4.03 3.92
CA SER A 305 -7.46 4.20 2.83
C SER A 305 -8.37 3.01 2.55
N LYS A 306 -7.97 1.79 2.94
CA LYS A 306 -8.69 0.54 2.57
C LYS A 306 -9.38 -0.16 3.73
N ILE A 307 -9.11 0.29 4.94
CA ILE A 307 -9.60 -0.28 6.20
C ILE A 307 -10.31 0.75 7.09
N PHE A 308 -10.02 2.04 6.89
CA PHE A 308 -10.72 3.16 7.52
C PHE A 308 -11.53 3.94 6.46
N ALA A 309 -10.89 4.86 5.74
CA ALA A 309 -11.51 5.61 4.66
C ALA A 309 -10.45 6.25 3.77
N PRO A 310 -10.60 6.27 2.43
CA PRO A 310 -9.68 6.97 1.55
C PRO A 310 -9.57 8.46 1.91
N GLY A 311 -10.69 9.15 2.12
CA GLY A 311 -10.75 10.61 2.28
C GLY A 311 -9.86 11.20 3.38
N THR A 312 -9.40 10.40 4.36
CA THR A 312 -8.47 10.84 5.41
C THR A 312 -7.10 11.24 4.87
N ARG A 313 -6.71 10.70 3.70
CA ARG A 313 -5.38 10.89 3.10
C ARG A 313 -4.29 10.58 4.11
N LEU A 314 -4.40 9.44 4.77
CA LEU A 314 -3.51 9.03 5.84
C LEU A 314 -2.95 7.63 5.63
N GLY A 315 -1.67 7.46 5.97
CA GLY A 315 -0.96 6.20 5.97
C GLY A 315 0.31 6.31 6.79
N TYR A 316 1.18 5.31 6.71
CA TYR A 316 2.48 5.34 7.37
C TYR A 316 3.49 4.46 6.64
N ALA A 317 4.77 4.77 6.83
CA ALA A 317 5.88 3.96 6.35
C ALA A 317 6.61 3.34 7.54
N THR A 318 6.99 2.07 7.41
CA THR A 318 7.79 1.31 8.37
C THR A 318 9.14 0.99 7.74
N GLY A 319 10.23 1.27 8.44
CA GLY A 319 11.57 0.99 7.95
C GLY A 319 12.68 1.43 8.91
N HIS A 320 13.92 1.35 8.43
CA HIS A 320 15.09 1.76 9.19
C HIS A 320 15.04 3.27 9.54
N PRO A 321 15.31 3.69 10.79
CA PRO A 321 15.15 5.09 11.22
C PRO A 321 15.89 6.11 10.35
N GLN A 322 17.12 5.81 9.93
CA GLN A 322 17.88 6.71 9.04
C GLN A 322 17.25 6.84 7.65
N PHE A 323 16.63 5.77 7.13
CA PHE A 323 15.93 5.85 5.85
C PHE A 323 14.66 6.71 5.98
N LEU A 324 13.92 6.58 7.08
CA LEU A 324 12.75 7.41 7.36
C LEU A 324 13.12 8.88 7.56
N GLU A 325 14.33 9.19 8.02
CA GLU A 325 14.82 10.57 8.08
C GLU A 325 15.06 11.15 6.68
N TYR A 326 15.59 10.36 5.73
CA TYR A 326 15.61 10.78 4.32
C TYR A 326 14.20 11.03 3.77
N MET A 327 13.23 10.18 4.12
CA MET A 327 11.83 10.41 3.75
C MET A 327 11.25 11.68 4.39
N LYS A 328 11.56 11.97 5.65
CA LYS A 328 11.17 13.21 6.34
C LYS A 328 11.70 14.43 5.61
N THR A 329 12.92 14.38 5.08
CA THR A 329 13.46 15.51 4.32
C THR A 329 12.70 15.76 3.02
N SER A 330 12.24 14.70 2.35
CA SER A 330 11.34 14.80 1.19
C SER A 330 10.01 15.44 1.60
N ALA A 331 9.44 14.95 2.70
CA ALA A 331 8.18 15.45 3.24
C ALA A 331 8.25 16.95 3.58
N ASN A 332 9.32 17.41 4.22
CA ASN A 332 9.54 18.83 4.55
C ASN A 332 9.53 19.74 3.32
N LEU A 333 9.92 19.22 2.15
CA LEU A 333 9.98 19.99 0.91
C LEU A 333 8.64 20.01 0.16
N TYR A 334 7.95 18.87 0.07
CA TYR A 334 6.82 18.73 -0.86
C TYR A 334 5.45 18.82 -0.19
N THR A 335 5.27 18.20 0.99
CA THR A 335 3.92 18.01 1.57
C THR A 335 3.75 18.54 2.97
N ARG A 336 4.85 18.65 3.74
CA ARG A 336 4.85 18.87 5.20
C ARG A 336 4.00 17.81 5.92
N ALA A 337 3.55 18.12 7.13
CA ALA A 337 2.77 17.23 7.98
C ALA A 337 1.41 16.86 7.33
N PRO A 338 0.95 15.61 7.50
CA PRO A 338 -0.44 15.25 7.20
C PRO A 338 -1.45 16.09 7.99
N SER A 339 -2.68 16.19 7.49
CA SER A 339 -3.78 16.93 8.16
C SER A 339 -3.93 16.50 9.62
N GLY A 340 -3.86 17.47 10.54
CA GLY A 340 -3.93 17.17 11.97
C GLY A 340 -5.29 16.66 12.42
N LEU A 341 -6.37 17.20 11.86
CA LEU A 341 -7.73 16.67 12.06
C LEU A 341 -7.88 15.23 11.58
N SER A 342 -7.29 14.89 10.42
CA SER A 342 -7.34 13.51 9.93
C SER A 342 -6.53 12.56 10.80
N GLN A 343 -5.40 13.03 11.36
CA GLN A 343 -4.63 12.27 12.35
C GLN A 343 -5.42 12.07 13.63
N ALA A 344 -6.06 13.11 14.18
CA ALA A 344 -6.86 13.03 15.40
C ALA A 344 -8.05 12.08 15.25
N ILE A 345 -8.87 12.25 14.21
CA ILE A 345 -10.02 11.37 13.96
C ILE A 345 -9.60 9.90 13.86
N VAL A 346 -8.54 9.59 13.10
CA VAL A 346 -8.07 8.20 12.95
C VAL A 346 -7.46 7.66 14.24
N ASN A 347 -6.58 8.42 14.90
CA ASN A 347 -5.92 8.01 16.13
C ASN A 347 -6.93 7.76 17.25
N ASP A 348 -7.82 8.72 17.47
CA ASP A 348 -8.75 8.68 18.59
C ASP A 348 -9.84 7.64 18.36
N THR A 349 -10.20 7.35 17.09
CA THR A 349 -11.02 6.17 16.77
C THR A 349 -10.31 4.87 17.13
N ILE A 350 -9.02 4.74 16.82
CA ILE A 350 -8.23 3.55 17.20
C ILE A 350 -8.18 3.42 18.73
N ALA A 351 -7.92 4.51 19.45
CA ALA A 351 -7.90 4.53 20.91
C ALA A 351 -9.27 4.12 21.49
N HIS A 352 -10.35 4.73 21.00
CA HIS A 352 -11.73 4.48 21.45
C HIS A 352 -12.17 3.03 21.21
N LEU A 353 -11.77 2.42 20.09
CA LEU A 353 -12.05 1.00 19.80
C LEU A 353 -11.33 0.03 20.76
N GLY A 354 -10.45 0.51 21.64
CA GLY A 354 -9.64 -0.31 22.54
C GLY A 354 -8.19 -0.46 22.06
N GLY A 355 -7.66 0.56 21.39
CA GLY A 355 -6.30 0.61 20.89
C GLY A 355 -6.00 -0.47 19.83
N THR A 356 -4.78 -1.00 19.88
CA THR A 356 -4.29 -1.99 18.89
C THR A 356 -5.20 -3.21 18.77
N GLU A 357 -5.68 -3.79 19.88
CA GLU A 357 -6.52 -4.99 19.84
C GLU A 357 -7.92 -4.72 19.29
N GLY A 358 -8.50 -3.57 19.64
CA GLY A 358 -9.75 -3.08 19.06
C GLY A 358 -9.65 -2.86 17.55
N TRP A 359 -8.55 -2.25 17.12
CA TRP A 359 -8.30 -2.02 15.69
C TRP A 359 -8.12 -3.32 14.90
N ILE A 360 -7.43 -4.31 15.46
CA ILE A 360 -7.32 -5.65 14.85
C ILE A 360 -8.70 -6.30 14.72
N HIS A 361 -9.54 -6.16 15.74
CA HIS A 361 -10.91 -6.67 15.70
C HIS A 361 -11.72 -6.02 14.56
N TRP A 362 -11.70 -4.69 14.45
CA TRP A 362 -12.35 -3.97 13.35
C TRP A 362 -11.89 -4.44 11.97
N ILE A 363 -10.56 -4.55 11.78
CA ILE A 363 -9.98 -5.04 10.52
C ILE A 363 -10.48 -6.46 10.20
N THR A 364 -10.62 -7.31 11.22
CA THR A 364 -11.13 -8.68 11.07
C THR A 364 -12.57 -8.70 10.55
N LEU A 365 -13.44 -7.79 11.06
CA LEU A 365 -14.81 -7.62 10.56
C LEU A 365 -14.81 -7.18 9.10
N VAL A 366 -14.03 -6.15 8.75
CA VAL A 366 -13.87 -5.68 7.37
C VAL A 366 -13.43 -6.80 6.44
N ARG A 367 -12.40 -7.56 6.84
CA ARG A 367 -11.89 -8.72 6.10
C ARG A 367 -12.98 -9.76 5.85
N ASN A 368 -13.83 -10.05 6.83
CA ASN A 368 -14.89 -11.05 6.69
C ASN A 368 -15.96 -10.64 5.68
N HIS A 369 -16.37 -9.37 5.66
CA HIS A 369 -17.26 -8.87 4.60
C HIS A 369 -16.62 -8.94 3.21
N TYR A 370 -15.31 -8.67 3.09
CA TYR A 370 -14.62 -8.87 1.83
C TYR A 370 -14.57 -10.35 1.42
N LEU A 371 -14.43 -11.29 2.37
CA LEU A 371 -14.49 -12.72 2.07
C LEU A 371 -15.86 -13.13 1.52
N GLU A 372 -16.96 -12.63 2.08
CA GLU A 372 -18.31 -12.87 1.55
C GLU A 372 -18.44 -12.38 0.11
N ARG A 373 -17.98 -11.15 -0.15
CA ARG A 373 -18.02 -10.52 -1.48
C ARG A 373 -17.18 -11.28 -2.50
N LYS A 374 -15.98 -11.71 -2.10
CA LYS A 374 -15.11 -12.58 -2.91
C LYS A 374 -15.84 -13.86 -3.29
N ASN A 375 -16.34 -14.58 -2.28
CA ASN A 375 -16.98 -15.88 -2.48
C ASN A 375 -18.19 -15.78 -3.40
N ALA A 376 -19.03 -14.76 -3.21
CA ALA A 376 -20.21 -14.53 -4.04
C ALA A 376 -19.84 -14.25 -5.51
N LEU A 377 -18.90 -13.34 -5.77
CA LEU A 377 -18.51 -13.00 -7.15
C LEU A 377 -17.86 -14.20 -7.85
N VAL A 378 -16.89 -14.86 -7.22
CA VAL A 378 -16.17 -16.00 -7.83
C VAL A 378 -17.14 -17.15 -8.10
N LYS A 379 -18.04 -17.47 -7.16
CA LYS A 379 -19.07 -18.49 -7.36
C LYS A 379 -20.00 -18.12 -8.51
N ALA A 380 -20.51 -16.88 -8.55
CA ALA A 380 -21.43 -16.43 -9.57
C ALA A 380 -20.80 -16.46 -10.99
N ILE A 381 -19.52 -16.12 -11.13
CA ILE A 381 -18.81 -16.26 -12.42
C ILE A 381 -18.70 -17.73 -12.81
N LYS A 382 -18.28 -18.62 -11.90
CA LYS A 382 -18.13 -20.06 -12.19
C LYS A 382 -19.44 -20.73 -12.58
N ASP A 383 -20.55 -20.35 -11.94
CA ASP A 383 -21.88 -20.93 -12.18
C ASP A 383 -22.60 -20.34 -13.41
N SER A 384 -22.10 -19.23 -13.96
CA SER A 384 -22.64 -18.61 -15.17
C SER A 384 -22.42 -19.47 -16.41
N ASP A 385 -23.18 -19.21 -17.49
CA ASP A 385 -23.06 -19.97 -18.74
C ASP A 385 -21.67 -19.84 -19.36
N ALA A 386 -21.09 -18.63 -19.37
CA ALA A 386 -19.74 -18.41 -19.86
C ALA A 386 -18.67 -19.07 -18.97
N GLY A 387 -18.90 -19.12 -17.65
CA GLY A 387 -18.04 -19.85 -16.71
C GLY A 387 -18.04 -21.35 -16.98
N LYS A 388 -19.23 -21.94 -17.15
CA LYS A 388 -19.40 -23.38 -17.48
C LYS A 388 -18.84 -23.75 -18.84
N LYS A 389 -18.92 -22.85 -19.83
CA LYS A 389 -18.27 -23.00 -21.15
C LYS A 389 -16.75 -22.78 -21.12
N GLY A 390 -16.21 -22.31 -19.99
CA GLY A 390 -14.78 -22.06 -19.82
C GLY A 390 -14.28 -20.79 -20.50
N TYR A 391 -15.16 -19.85 -20.88
CA TYR A 391 -14.78 -18.55 -21.46
C TYR A 391 -14.26 -17.58 -20.40
N LEU A 392 -14.80 -17.68 -19.18
CA LEU A 392 -14.40 -16.89 -18.02
C LEU A 392 -13.76 -17.79 -16.97
N LEU A 393 -12.49 -17.53 -16.64
CA LEU A 393 -11.76 -18.28 -15.62
C LEU A 393 -11.34 -17.32 -14.49
N PRO A 394 -12.16 -17.14 -13.44
CA PRO A 394 -11.83 -16.28 -12.31
C PRO A 394 -10.72 -16.91 -11.46
N LEU A 395 -9.72 -16.11 -11.09
CA LEU A 395 -8.79 -16.47 -10.02
C LEU A 395 -9.55 -16.57 -8.70
N ASP A 396 -9.05 -17.40 -7.79
CA ASP A 396 -9.40 -17.35 -6.38
C ASP A 396 -8.42 -16.40 -5.68
N PRO A 397 -8.79 -15.13 -5.43
CA PRO A 397 -7.86 -14.20 -4.80
C PRO A 397 -7.65 -14.62 -3.35
N SER A 398 -6.38 -14.65 -2.95
CA SER A 398 -5.98 -14.97 -1.59
C SER A 398 -5.87 -13.74 -0.70
N CYS A 399 -5.98 -12.52 -1.27
CA CYS A 399 -5.92 -11.28 -0.49
C CYS A 399 -6.50 -10.08 -1.27
N GLY A 400 -7.00 -9.09 -0.56
CA GLY A 400 -7.28 -7.76 -1.08
C GLY A 400 -8.72 -7.55 -1.54
N MET A 401 -8.91 -6.79 -2.61
CA MET A 401 -10.25 -6.36 -3.04
C MET A 401 -10.45 -6.48 -4.54
N PHE A 402 -9.66 -7.32 -5.19
CA PHE A 402 -9.69 -7.55 -6.62
C PHE A 402 -9.86 -9.04 -6.92
N VAL A 403 -10.69 -9.33 -7.91
CA VAL A 403 -10.78 -10.64 -8.56
C VAL A 403 -10.29 -10.45 -9.99
N SER A 404 -9.17 -11.06 -10.34
CA SER A 404 -8.77 -11.15 -11.75
C SER A 404 -9.48 -12.33 -12.42
N CYS A 405 -9.93 -12.15 -13.66
CA CYS A 405 -10.61 -13.18 -14.43
C CYS A 405 -9.99 -13.26 -15.83
N LYS A 406 -9.45 -14.44 -16.19
CA LYS A 406 -8.92 -14.68 -17.53
C LYS A 406 -10.07 -14.80 -18.52
N ILE A 407 -9.88 -14.18 -19.67
CA ILE A 407 -10.73 -14.37 -20.84
C ILE A 407 -10.06 -15.43 -21.70
N ASN A 408 -10.65 -16.61 -21.77
CA ASN A 408 -10.00 -17.83 -22.25
C ASN A 408 -10.02 -17.96 -23.77
N PHE A 409 -9.43 -16.99 -24.46
CA PHE A 409 -9.19 -17.08 -25.90
C PHE A 409 -8.19 -18.20 -26.21
N ASP A 410 -8.36 -18.83 -27.37
CA ASP A 410 -7.40 -19.81 -27.89
C ASP A 410 -5.99 -19.19 -28.00
N LYS A 411 -4.96 -19.91 -27.57
CA LYS A 411 -3.57 -19.45 -27.59
C LYS A 411 -3.08 -19.13 -29.02
N SER A 412 -3.64 -19.77 -30.04
CA SER A 412 -3.38 -19.42 -31.45
C SER A 412 -3.80 -17.98 -31.82
N LYS A 413 -4.72 -17.38 -31.06
CA LYS A 413 -5.15 -15.98 -31.21
C LYS A 413 -4.29 -14.98 -30.41
N GLU A 414 -3.19 -15.42 -29.77
CA GLU A 414 -2.31 -14.56 -28.97
C GLU A 414 -1.92 -13.23 -29.65
N PRO A 415 -1.56 -13.20 -30.96
CA PRO A 415 -1.25 -11.95 -31.65
C PRO A 415 -2.43 -10.94 -31.71
N GLN A 416 -3.66 -11.41 -31.52
CA GLN A 416 -4.90 -10.64 -31.59
C GLN A 416 -5.51 -10.35 -30.20
N PHE A 417 -4.90 -10.83 -29.10
CA PHE A 417 -5.46 -10.66 -27.76
C PHE A 417 -5.79 -9.21 -27.42
N SER A 418 -4.96 -8.25 -27.86
CA SER A 418 -5.22 -6.83 -27.59
C SER A 418 -6.53 -6.37 -28.23
N GLU A 419 -6.81 -6.76 -29.47
CA GLU A 419 -8.03 -6.40 -30.20
C GLU A 419 -9.25 -7.11 -29.60
N LEU A 420 -9.16 -8.42 -29.39
CA LEU A 420 -10.23 -9.23 -28.80
C LEU A 420 -10.62 -8.76 -27.39
N MET A 421 -9.65 -8.30 -26.59
CA MET A 421 -9.95 -7.74 -25.26
C MET A 421 -10.64 -6.38 -25.34
N GLN A 422 -10.40 -5.57 -26.38
CA GLN A 422 -11.15 -4.32 -26.59
C GLN A 422 -12.59 -4.62 -27.01
N GLU A 423 -12.79 -5.60 -27.89
CA GLU A 423 -14.12 -6.07 -28.26
C GLU A 423 -14.88 -6.62 -27.05
N PHE A 424 -14.22 -7.45 -26.23
CA PHE A 424 -14.78 -7.92 -24.97
C PHE A 424 -15.19 -6.76 -24.04
N LEU A 425 -14.37 -5.70 -23.95
CA LEU A 425 -14.69 -4.52 -23.14
C LEU A 425 -15.92 -3.77 -23.69
N LEU A 426 -16.04 -3.64 -25.01
CA LEU A 426 -17.22 -3.06 -25.64
C LEU A 426 -18.48 -3.87 -25.30
N ASN A 427 -18.39 -5.20 -25.40
CA ASN A 427 -19.48 -6.10 -25.01
C ASN A 427 -19.83 -5.99 -23.52
N CYS A 428 -18.84 -5.76 -22.66
CA CYS A 428 -19.07 -5.45 -21.24
C CYS A 428 -19.85 -4.14 -21.06
N GLN A 429 -19.50 -3.09 -21.80
CA GLN A 429 -20.21 -1.80 -21.77
C GLN A 429 -21.66 -1.93 -22.23
N ILE A 430 -21.90 -2.67 -23.32
CA ILE A 430 -23.26 -2.98 -23.81
C ILE A 430 -24.06 -3.75 -22.76
N ALA A 431 -23.44 -4.73 -22.09
CA ALA A 431 -24.05 -5.49 -21.00
C ALA A 431 -24.21 -4.70 -19.69
N GLY A 432 -23.64 -3.49 -19.60
CA GLY A 432 -23.72 -2.64 -18.40
C GLY A 432 -22.84 -3.13 -17.25
N VAL A 433 -21.62 -3.60 -17.54
CA VAL A 433 -20.60 -3.97 -16.55
C VAL A 433 -19.24 -3.38 -16.95
N LEU A 434 -18.49 -2.83 -15.99
CA LEU A 434 -17.28 -2.04 -16.28
C LEU A 434 -16.05 -2.61 -15.57
N PRO A 435 -15.41 -3.66 -16.12
CA PRO A 435 -14.14 -4.16 -15.62
C PRO A 435 -12.96 -3.31 -16.11
N VAL A 436 -11.77 -3.55 -15.54
CA VAL A 436 -10.52 -2.96 -16.05
C VAL A 436 -9.72 -4.02 -16.82
N LEU A 437 -9.33 -3.73 -18.06
CA LEU A 437 -8.48 -4.62 -18.84
C LEU A 437 -7.08 -4.76 -18.24
N GLY A 438 -6.58 -5.99 -18.14
CA GLY A 438 -5.25 -6.32 -17.61
C GLY A 438 -4.15 -5.52 -18.29
N ILE A 439 -4.21 -5.39 -19.62
CA ILE A 439 -3.23 -4.63 -20.41
C ILE A 439 -3.14 -3.14 -20.06
N ASN A 440 -4.21 -2.55 -19.50
CA ASN A 440 -4.17 -1.15 -19.04
C ASN A 440 -3.42 -0.98 -17.71
N MET A 441 -3.09 -2.11 -17.06
CA MET A 441 -2.31 -2.17 -15.83
C MET A 441 -0.89 -2.70 -16.10
N ALA A 442 -0.48 -2.83 -17.36
CA ALA A 442 0.88 -3.24 -17.71
C ALA A 442 1.89 -2.09 -17.55
N VAL A 443 3.09 -2.42 -17.07
CA VAL A 443 4.25 -1.50 -17.04
C VAL A 443 4.69 -1.16 -18.46
N ASP A 444 4.78 -2.18 -19.32
CA ASP A 444 5.02 -2.06 -20.74
C ASP A 444 4.00 -2.92 -21.49
N LYS A 445 3.15 -2.28 -22.30
CA LYS A 445 2.06 -2.97 -23.00
C LYS A 445 2.56 -3.96 -24.05
N ALA A 446 3.65 -3.66 -24.74
CA ALA A 446 4.19 -4.56 -25.75
C ALA A 446 4.80 -5.81 -25.10
N PHE A 447 5.54 -5.62 -24.01
CA PHE A 447 6.12 -6.70 -23.22
C PHE A 447 5.05 -7.67 -22.70
N SER A 448 3.95 -7.13 -22.18
CA SER A 448 2.88 -7.88 -21.52
C SER A 448 1.70 -8.27 -22.41
N ALA A 449 1.71 -7.94 -23.70
CA ALA A 449 0.58 -8.13 -24.61
C ALA A 449 0.05 -9.57 -24.61
N SER A 450 0.94 -10.58 -24.66
CA SER A 450 0.54 -11.99 -24.71
C SER A 450 -0.07 -12.53 -23.41
N ARG A 451 0.05 -11.79 -22.31
CA ARG A 451 -0.48 -12.15 -20.97
C ARG A 451 -1.56 -11.18 -20.52
N GLY A 452 -1.98 -10.24 -21.38
CA GLY A 452 -2.96 -9.21 -21.08
C GLY A 452 -4.42 -9.65 -21.20
N ASN A 453 -4.70 -10.93 -21.49
CA ASN A 453 -6.04 -11.50 -21.71
C ASN A 453 -6.80 -11.80 -20.42
N PHE A 454 -6.84 -10.82 -19.52
CA PHE A 454 -7.61 -10.87 -18.29
C PHE A 454 -8.23 -9.52 -17.97
N ILE A 455 -9.19 -9.55 -17.07
CA ILE A 455 -9.80 -8.36 -16.49
C ILE A 455 -9.61 -8.33 -14.97
N ARG A 456 -9.58 -7.14 -14.39
CA ARG A 456 -9.69 -6.92 -12.95
C ARG A 456 -11.10 -6.44 -12.61
N ILE A 457 -11.72 -7.10 -11.63
CA ILE A 457 -13.01 -6.73 -11.06
C ILE A 457 -12.78 -6.33 -9.60
N ALA A 458 -13.25 -5.15 -9.20
CA ALA A 458 -13.18 -4.72 -7.82
C ALA A 458 -14.42 -5.19 -7.03
N ILE A 459 -14.20 -5.79 -5.87
CA ILE A 459 -15.28 -6.26 -4.97
C ILE A 459 -15.59 -5.27 -3.84
N SER A 460 -14.97 -4.08 -3.86
CA SER A 460 -15.05 -3.08 -2.80
C SER A 460 -16.17 -2.06 -2.93
N TYR A 461 -16.65 -1.79 -4.15
CA TYR A 461 -17.55 -0.66 -4.41
C TYR A 461 -19.03 -0.96 -4.16
N PRO A 462 -19.59 -2.12 -4.55
CA PRO A 462 -21.03 -2.34 -4.41
C PRO A 462 -21.48 -2.52 -2.95
N ASP A 463 -22.54 -1.81 -2.55
CA ASP A 463 -23.08 -1.90 -1.18
C ASP A 463 -23.67 -3.28 -0.88
N LYS A 464 -24.21 -3.97 -1.89
CA LYS A 464 -24.88 -5.27 -1.74
C LYS A 464 -24.19 -6.38 -2.52
N ILE A 465 -24.15 -7.58 -1.94
CA ILE A 465 -23.60 -8.78 -2.59
C ILE A 465 -24.36 -9.12 -3.89
N SER A 466 -25.67 -8.91 -3.94
CA SER A 466 -26.49 -9.17 -5.14
C SER A 466 -26.06 -8.35 -6.37
N VAL A 467 -25.42 -7.19 -6.17
CA VAL A 467 -24.86 -6.39 -7.27
C VAL A 467 -23.64 -7.08 -7.89
N LEU A 468 -22.83 -7.79 -7.09
CA LEU A 468 -21.71 -8.59 -7.58
C LEU A 468 -22.18 -9.81 -8.37
N GLU A 469 -23.26 -10.47 -7.91
CA GLU A 469 -23.88 -11.58 -8.62
C GLU A 469 -24.47 -11.13 -9.97
N GLU A 470 -25.12 -9.97 -10.00
CA GLU A 470 -25.60 -9.35 -11.24
C GLU A 470 -24.45 -8.96 -12.18
N ALA A 471 -23.36 -8.42 -11.65
CA ALA A 471 -22.16 -8.13 -12.45
C ALA A 471 -21.60 -9.40 -13.11
N ALA A 472 -21.58 -10.54 -12.41
CA ALA A 472 -21.17 -11.82 -12.99
C ALA A 472 -22.07 -12.27 -14.14
N LYS A 473 -23.40 -12.08 -14.04
CA LYS A 473 -24.34 -12.39 -15.14
C LYS A 473 -24.08 -11.53 -16.37
N ARG A 474 -23.84 -10.23 -16.17
CA ARG A 474 -23.52 -9.29 -17.26
C ARG A 474 -22.18 -9.61 -17.93
N LEU A 475 -21.16 -9.97 -17.13
CA LEU A 475 -19.88 -10.46 -17.65
C LEU A 475 -20.06 -11.74 -18.48
N SER A 476 -20.90 -12.67 -18.01
CA SER A 476 -21.23 -13.87 -18.78
C SER A 476 -21.88 -13.53 -20.11
N SER A 477 -22.86 -12.62 -20.14
CA SER A 477 -23.50 -12.18 -21.39
C SER A 477 -22.48 -11.56 -22.36
N ALA A 478 -21.59 -10.71 -21.87
CA ALA A 478 -20.53 -10.11 -22.68
C ALA A 478 -19.56 -11.15 -23.25
N ALA A 479 -19.18 -12.15 -22.44
CA ALA A 479 -18.33 -13.24 -22.88
C ALA A 479 -19.00 -14.09 -23.97
N ILE A 480 -20.27 -14.46 -23.79
CA ILE A 480 -21.03 -15.21 -24.81
C ILE A 480 -21.04 -14.45 -26.14
N ARG A 481 -21.33 -13.14 -26.13
CA ARG A 481 -21.29 -12.31 -27.35
C ARG A 481 -19.93 -12.31 -28.03
N THR A 482 -18.86 -12.24 -27.24
CA THR A 482 -17.48 -12.17 -27.76
C THR A 482 -17.00 -13.50 -28.34
N PHE A 483 -17.49 -14.64 -27.83
CA PHE A 483 -17.04 -15.95 -28.28
C PHE A 483 -17.94 -16.58 -29.34
N GLU A 484 -19.20 -16.14 -29.44
CA GLU A 484 -20.22 -16.76 -30.29
C GLU A 484 -20.75 -15.82 -31.40
N ASP A 485 -20.11 -14.66 -31.62
CA ASP A 485 -20.43 -13.66 -32.65
C ASP A 485 -21.93 -13.24 -32.66
N LEU A 486 -22.43 -12.75 -31.51
CA LEU A 486 -23.83 -12.26 -31.34
C LEU A 486 -24.00 -10.73 -31.37
#